data_AF-A0A353QBI2-F1
#
_entry.id   AF-A0A353QBI2-F1
#
_cell.length_a   1.000
_cell.length_b   1.000
_cell.length_c   1.000
_cell.angle_alpha   90.00
_cell.angle_beta   90.00
_cell.angle_gamma   90.00
#
_symmetry.space_group_name_H-M   'P 1'
#
loop_
_entity.id
_entity.type
_entity.pdbx_description
1 polymer ?
#
loop_
_entity_poly.entity_id
_entity_poly.type
_entity_poly.pdbx_seq_one_letter_code
_entity_poly.pdbx_strand_id
1 'polypeptide(L)'
;MGLNEFISKIFGNKAQRDLNEINPVVKKIHEAYLGVEQLSNDELRSKTKELEQHIREYVSEDKQQIEQLKAGMEQIPIEQREDVWNQIDKIESEIVEKYKQVLDDVLPVAFSIVKETAKRFTENAEIVVAATDFDRNLAATHDFVEINGDKAVYKNHWIAGGNEITWDMVHYDVQLFGGVVLHEGKIAEMATGEGKTLVATLPVFLNALTHEGVHVVTVNDYLSKRDSEWMGPI
;
A
#
# COMPACT_ATOMS: atom_id res chain seq x y z
N MET A 1 -32.16 33.45 -7.30
CA MET A 1 -31.80 32.15 -6.71
C MET A 1 -31.86 31.12 -7.82
N GLY A 2 -30.70 30.80 -8.39
CA GLY A 2 -30.59 29.93 -9.57
C GLY A 2 -30.62 28.46 -9.18
N LEU A 3 -30.96 27.58 -10.13
CA LEU A 3 -30.94 26.12 -9.95
C LEU A 3 -29.63 25.62 -9.30
N ASN A 4 -28.50 26.25 -9.61
CA ASN A 4 -27.19 25.89 -9.06
C ASN A 4 -27.08 26.09 -7.54
N GLU A 5 -27.66 27.15 -6.97
CA GLU A 5 -27.68 27.37 -5.51
C GLU A 5 -28.56 26.36 -4.78
N PHE A 6 -29.62 25.89 -5.44
CA PHE A 6 -30.53 24.89 -4.89
C PHE A 6 -29.90 23.49 -4.96
N ILE A 7 -29.26 23.14 -6.07
CA ILE A 7 -28.53 21.87 -6.24
C ILE A 7 -27.29 21.82 -5.33
N SER A 8 -26.53 22.91 -5.17
CA SER A 8 -25.39 22.96 -4.24
C SER A 8 -25.83 22.89 -2.78
N LYS A 9 -27.02 23.42 -2.44
CA LYS A 9 -27.59 23.29 -1.09
C LYS A 9 -28.10 21.88 -0.77
N ILE A 10 -28.60 21.14 -1.77
CA ILE A 10 -29.14 19.78 -1.58
C ILE A 10 -28.05 18.71 -1.65
N PHE A 11 -27.05 18.88 -2.53
CA PHE A 11 -26.05 17.85 -2.81
C PHE A 11 -24.61 18.25 -2.42
N GLY A 12 -24.39 19.43 -1.83
CA GLY A 12 -23.06 19.95 -1.55
C GLY A 12 -22.26 20.29 -2.83
N ASN A 13 -21.06 20.83 -2.65
CA ASN A 13 -20.08 20.98 -3.73
C ASN A 13 -19.35 19.64 -3.97
N LYS A 14 -18.58 19.54 -5.06
CA LYS A 14 -17.84 18.31 -5.41
C LYS A 14 -16.97 17.80 -4.25
N ALA A 15 -16.20 18.70 -3.63
CA ALA A 15 -15.34 18.35 -2.51
C ALA A 15 -16.13 17.74 -1.33
N GLN A 16 -17.31 18.27 -1.02
CA GLN A 16 -18.16 17.73 0.03
C GLN A 16 -18.68 16.33 -0.30
N ARG A 17 -18.99 16.06 -1.58
CA ARG A 17 -19.41 14.72 -2.02
C ARG A 17 -18.25 13.73 -1.94
N ASP A 18 -17.08 14.12 -2.43
CA ASP A 18 -15.88 13.28 -2.36
C ASP A 18 -15.55 12.94 -0.89
N LEU A 19 -15.62 13.91 0.02
CA LEU A 19 -15.46 13.67 1.46
C LEU A 19 -16.52 12.71 2.02
N ASN A 20 -17.77 12.82 1.59
CA ASN A 20 -18.84 11.93 2.04
C ASN A 20 -18.64 10.48 1.57
N GLU A 21 -17.96 10.26 0.43
CA GLU A 21 -17.58 8.94 -0.06
C GLU A 21 -16.42 8.34 0.73
N ILE A 22 -15.44 9.17 1.12
CA ILE A 22 -14.20 8.71 1.80
C ILE A 22 -14.41 8.54 3.31
N ASN A 23 -15.26 9.36 3.93
CA ASN A 23 -15.54 9.34 5.38
C ASN A 23 -15.88 7.92 5.91
N PRO A 24 -16.77 7.15 5.26
CA PRO A 24 -17.03 5.76 5.65
C PRO A 24 -15.80 4.86 5.63
N VAL A 25 -14.89 5.06 4.67
CA VAL A 25 -13.64 4.27 4.55
C VAL A 25 -12.69 4.62 5.69
N VAL A 26 -12.51 5.92 5.98
CA VAL A 26 -11.67 6.36 7.12
C VAL A 26 -12.23 5.87 8.45
N LYS A 27 -13.55 5.85 8.62
CA LYS A 27 -14.20 5.25 9.79
C LYS A 27 -13.87 3.76 9.94
N LYS A 28 -13.89 2.99 8.84
CA LYS A 28 -13.47 1.58 8.85
C LYS A 28 -11.99 1.44 9.19
N ILE A 29 -11.11 2.33 8.72
CA ILE A 29 -9.69 2.34 9.11
C ILE A 29 -9.56 2.53 10.62
N HIS A 30 -10.29 3.47 11.21
CA HIS A 30 -10.28 3.67 12.67
C HIS A 30 -10.81 2.45 13.43
N GLU A 31 -11.87 1.82 12.95
CA GLU A 31 -12.43 0.60 13.55
C GLU A 31 -11.44 -0.58 13.47
N ALA A 32 -10.78 -0.77 12.32
CA ALA A 32 -9.76 -1.79 12.14
C ALA A 32 -8.51 -1.52 13.01
N TYR A 33 -8.15 -0.25 13.17
CA TYR A 33 -6.98 0.17 13.93
C TYR A 33 -7.02 -0.30 15.39
N LEU A 34 -8.21 -0.34 16.01
CA LEU A 34 -8.39 -0.84 17.39
C LEU A 34 -7.91 -2.29 17.59
N GLY A 35 -7.98 -3.12 16.53
CA GLY A 35 -7.43 -4.47 16.57
C GLY A 35 -5.94 -4.51 16.25
N VAL A 36 -5.51 -3.70 15.27
CA VAL A 36 -4.12 -3.67 14.79
C VAL A 36 -3.16 -3.13 15.86
N GLU A 37 -3.56 -2.11 16.62
CA GLU A 37 -2.73 -1.51 17.68
C GLU A 37 -2.40 -2.49 18.81
N GLN A 38 -3.19 -3.57 18.96
CA GLN A 38 -3.01 -4.57 20.02
C GLN A 38 -2.05 -5.70 19.62
N LEU A 39 -1.64 -5.77 18.35
CA LEU A 39 -0.75 -6.82 17.85
C LEU A 39 0.68 -6.61 18.35
N SER A 40 1.41 -7.67 18.65
CA SER A 40 2.87 -7.61 18.79
C SER A 40 3.55 -7.26 17.46
N ASN A 41 4.87 -7.02 17.46
CA ASN A 41 5.59 -6.73 16.21
C ASN A 41 5.54 -7.92 15.22
N ASP A 42 5.68 -9.14 15.73
CA ASP A 42 5.62 -10.35 14.90
C ASP A 42 4.20 -10.65 14.40
N GLU A 43 3.17 -10.37 15.20
CA GLU A 43 1.77 -10.49 14.77
C GLU A 43 1.42 -9.43 13.73
N LEU A 44 1.95 -8.20 13.84
CA LEU A 44 1.77 -7.15 12.83
C LEU A 44 2.36 -7.58 11.48
N ARG A 45 3.58 -8.15 11.46
CA ARG A 45 4.19 -8.73 10.24
C ARG A 45 3.37 -9.89 9.69
N SER A 46 2.89 -10.77 10.57
CA SER A 46 2.05 -11.90 10.19
C SER A 46 0.74 -11.42 9.56
N LYS A 47 0.18 -10.31 10.06
CA LYS A 47 -1.04 -9.73 9.51
C LYS A 47 -0.88 -9.31 8.06
N THR A 48 0.26 -8.72 7.71
CA THR A 48 0.59 -8.42 6.30
C THR A 48 0.57 -9.69 5.44
N LYS A 49 1.14 -10.80 5.93
CA LYS A 49 1.15 -12.09 5.20
C LYS A 49 -0.23 -12.71 5.04
N GLU A 50 -1.11 -12.54 6.01
CA GLU A 50 -2.52 -12.91 5.87
C GLU A 50 -3.21 -12.12 4.75
N LEU A 51 -2.97 -10.81 4.66
CA LEU A 51 -3.54 -9.98 3.59
C LEU A 51 -3.01 -10.38 2.21
N GLU A 52 -1.69 -10.55 2.07
CA GLU A 52 -1.06 -11.05 0.82
C GLU A 52 -1.65 -12.40 0.40
N GLN A 53 -1.81 -13.32 1.35
CA GLN A 53 -2.39 -14.64 1.09
C GLN A 53 -3.84 -14.53 0.62
N HIS A 54 -4.66 -13.72 1.30
CA HIS A 54 -6.05 -13.50 0.93
C HIS A 54 -6.20 -12.94 -0.49
N ILE A 55 -5.41 -11.91 -0.82
CA ILE A 55 -5.39 -11.31 -2.16
C ILE A 55 -4.96 -12.34 -3.21
N ARG A 56 -3.91 -13.11 -2.94
CA ARG A 56 -3.42 -14.13 -3.87
C ARG A 56 -4.45 -15.21 -4.13
N GLU A 57 -5.15 -15.68 -3.09
CA GLU A 57 -6.21 -16.67 -3.20
C GLU A 57 -7.40 -16.14 -4.01
N TYR A 58 -7.77 -14.88 -3.80
CA TYR A 58 -8.90 -14.22 -4.46
C TYR A 58 -8.83 -14.22 -6.00
N VAL A 59 -7.61 -14.15 -6.57
CA VAL A 59 -7.37 -14.15 -8.03
C VAL A 59 -6.72 -15.44 -8.53
N SER A 60 -6.59 -16.46 -7.66
CA SER A 60 -5.77 -17.64 -7.95
C SER A 60 -6.31 -18.49 -9.11
N GLU A 61 -7.63 -18.64 -9.22
CA GLU A 61 -8.28 -19.40 -10.28
C GLU A 61 -8.02 -18.76 -11.66
N ASP A 62 -8.16 -17.44 -11.75
CA ASP A 62 -7.95 -16.68 -12.99
C ASP A 62 -6.48 -16.76 -13.43
N LYS A 63 -5.54 -16.60 -12.49
CA LYS A 63 -4.10 -16.73 -12.76
C LYS A 63 -3.76 -18.14 -13.23
N GLN A 64 -4.33 -19.18 -12.62
CA GLN A 64 -4.14 -20.56 -13.08
C GLN A 64 -4.69 -20.78 -14.48
N GLN A 65 -5.84 -20.18 -14.81
CA GLN A 65 -6.40 -20.26 -16.16
C GLN A 65 -5.47 -19.61 -17.19
N ILE A 66 -4.92 -18.43 -16.89
CA ILE A 66 -3.93 -17.76 -17.76
C ILE A 66 -2.70 -18.65 -17.97
N GLU A 67 -2.13 -19.22 -16.90
CA GLU A 67 -0.96 -20.10 -17.01
C GLU A 67 -1.24 -21.36 -17.85
N GLN A 68 -2.44 -21.95 -17.71
CA GLN A 68 -2.85 -23.08 -18.54
C GLN A 68 -2.98 -22.70 -20.02
N LEU A 69 -3.59 -21.55 -20.32
CA LEU A 69 -3.71 -21.03 -21.69
C LEU A 69 -2.32 -20.75 -22.29
N LYS A 70 -1.41 -20.13 -21.53
CA LYS A 70 -0.03 -19.86 -21.95
C LYS A 70 0.77 -21.15 -22.18
N ALA A 71 0.63 -22.15 -21.32
CA ALA A 71 1.31 -23.44 -21.47
C ALA A 71 0.82 -24.24 -22.69
N GLY A 72 -0.48 -24.13 -23.03
CA GLY A 72 -1.06 -24.76 -24.23
C GLY A 72 -0.67 -24.09 -25.55
N MET A 73 -0.08 -22.89 -25.50
CA MET A 73 0.14 -22.02 -26.67
C MET A 73 1.04 -22.62 -27.75
N GLU A 74 2.03 -23.41 -27.34
CA GLU A 74 2.97 -24.04 -28.27
C GLU A 74 2.27 -25.06 -29.20
N GLN A 75 1.19 -25.68 -28.73
CA GLN A 75 0.44 -26.70 -29.47
C GLN A 75 -0.57 -26.09 -30.46
N ILE A 76 -0.84 -24.79 -30.36
CA ILE A 76 -1.81 -24.08 -31.17
C ILE A 76 -1.12 -23.50 -32.41
N PRO A 77 -1.66 -23.74 -33.63
CA PRO A 77 -1.17 -23.10 -34.85
C PRO A 77 -1.13 -21.58 -34.69
N ILE A 78 -0.09 -20.92 -35.20
CA ILE A 78 0.15 -19.47 -35.01
C ILE A 78 -1.10 -18.64 -35.35
N GLU A 79 -1.81 -19.01 -36.42
CA GLU A 79 -3.04 -18.35 -36.90
C GLU A 79 -4.21 -18.40 -35.89
N GLN A 80 -4.22 -19.35 -34.96
CA GLN A 80 -5.27 -19.52 -33.94
C GLN A 80 -4.86 -19.01 -32.56
N ARG A 81 -3.62 -18.51 -32.40
CA ARG A 81 -3.13 -18.00 -31.11
C ARG A 81 -3.78 -16.67 -30.73
N GLU A 82 -4.20 -15.89 -31.72
CA GLU A 82 -4.89 -14.60 -31.49
C GLU A 82 -6.14 -14.76 -30.61
N ASP A 83 -6.96 -15.78 -30.86
CA ASP A 83 -8.16 -16.05 -30.07
C ASP A 83 -7.83 -16.37 -28.60
N VAL A 84 -6.69 -17.01 -28.34
CA VAL A 84 -6.28 -17.32 -26.97
C VAL A 84 -5.69 -16.10 -26.28
N TRP A 85 -4.93 -15.26 -26.99
CA TRP A 85 -4.49 -13.98 -26.44
C TRP A 85 -5.66 -13.08 -26.07
N ASN A 86 -6.69 -13.00 -26.93
CA ASN A 86 -7.92 -12.28 -26.61
C ASN A 86 -8.63 -12.83 -25.36
N GLN A 87 -8.56 -14.14 -25.09
CA GLN A 87 -9.06 -14.73 -23.86
C GLN A 87 -8.20 -14.37 -22.65
N ILE A 88 -6.88 -14.42 -22.78
CA ILE A 88 -5.94 -14.01 -21.73
C ILE A 88 -6.18 -12.54 -21.36
N ASP A 89 -6.23 -11.63 -22.33
CA ASP A 89 -6.45 -10.19 -22.10
C ASP A 89 -7.76 -9.92 -21.36
N LYS A 90 -8.80 -10.71 -21.68
CA LYS A 90 -10.08 -10.63 -20.97
C LYS A 90 -9.95 -11.05 -19.51
N ILE A 91 -9.28 -12.17 -19.24
CA ILE A 91 -9.06 -12.66 -17.87
C ILE A 91 -8.18 -11.68 -17.09
N GLU A 92 -7.14 -11.11 -17.72
CA GLU A 92 -6.28 -10.10 -17.11
C GLU A 92 -7.08 -8.84 -16.72
N SER A 93 -8.02 -8.42 -17.58
CA SER A 93 -8.94 -7.31 -17.25
C SER A 93 -9.88 -7.65 -16.09
N GLU A 94 -10.38 -8.88 -16.02
CA GLU A 94 -11.20 -9.37 -14.90
C GLU A 94 -10.39 -9.42 -13.58
N ILE A 95 -9.11 -9.82 -13.65
CA ILE A 95 -8.18 -9.79 -12.50
C ILE A 95 -7.99 -8.36 -11.98
N VAL A 96 -7.86 -7.35 -12.86
CA VAL A 96 -7.72 -5.95 -12.44
C VAL A 96 -8.94 -5.49 -11.62
N GLU A 97 -10.16 -5.82 -12.07
CA GLU A 97 -11.37 -5.48 -11.32
C GLU A 97 -11.48 -6.28 -10.00
N LYS A 98 -11.05 -7.54 -9.99
CA LYS A 98 -10.96 -8.34 -8.76
C LYS A 98 -9.95 -7.75 -7.77
N TYR A 99 -8.81 -7.28 -8.26
CA TYR A 99 -7.82 -6.60 -7.42
C TYR A 99 -8.39 -5.35 -6.78
N LYS A 100 -9.09 -4.51 -7.54
CA LYS A 100 -9.76 -3.33 -6.97
C LYS A 100 -10.70 -3.71 -5.82
N GLN A 101 -11.54 -4.73 -6.02
CA GLN A 101 -12.48 -5.20 -5.00
C GLN A 101 -11.77 -5.69 -3.73
N VAL A 102 -10.82 -6.62 -3.87
CA VAL A 102 -10.13 -7.19 -2.69
C VAL A 102 -9.23 -6.15 -2.00
N LEU A 103 -8.62 -5.23 -2.75
CA LEU A 103 -7.82 -4.14 -2.16
C LEU A 103 -8.71 -3.17 -1.37
N ASP A 104 -9.89 -2.80 -1.87
CA ASP A 104 -10.85 -1.97 -1.14
C ASP A 104 -11.31 -2.65 0.16
N ASP A 105 -11.47 -3.98 0.14
CA ASP A 105 -11.86 -4.78 1.30
C ASP A 105 -10.76 -4.84 2.38
N VAL A 106 -9.49 -5.00 1.99
CA VAL A 106 -8.36 -5.07 2.94
C VAL A 106 -7.78 -3.71 3.32
N LEU A 107 -8.10 -2.65 2.58
CA LEU A 107 -7.59 -1.29 2.77
C LEU A 107 -7.65 -0.83 4.22
N PRO A 108 -8.76 -0.99 4.97
CA PRO A 108 -8.82 -0.57 6.36
C PRO A 108 -7.70 -1.15 7.22
N VAL A 109 -7.45 -2.45 7.11
CA VAL A 109 -6.41 -3.14 7.87
C VAL A 109 -5.02 -2.78 7.36
N ALA A 110 -4.83 -2.71 6.03
CA ALA A 110 -3.53 -2.36 5.44
C ALA A 110 -3.07 -0.96 5.85
N PHE A 111 -3.97 0.04 5.81
CA PHE A 111 -3.66 1.40 6.24
C PHE A 111 -3.39 1.47 7.74
N SER A 112 -4.13 0.70 8.55
CA SER A 112 -3.84 0.58 9.99
C SER A 112 -2.46 -0.01 10.27
N ILE A 113 -2.00 -1.00 9.48
CA ILE A 113 -0.67 -1.60 9.63
C ILE A 113 0.43 -0.55 9.40
N VAL A 114 0.33 0.23 8.32
CA VAL A 114 1.33 1.27 8.01
C VAL A 114 1.31 2.37 9.08
N LYS A 115 0.12 2.84 9.49
CA LYS A 115 -0.01 3.83 10.56
C LYS A 115 0.58 3.34 11.87
N GLU A 116 0.30 2.09 12.24
CA GLU A 116 0.82 1.47 13.47
C GLU A 116 2.34 1.28 13.40
N THR A 117 2.87 0.88 12.25
CA THR A 117 4.32 0.76 12.03
C THR A 117 5.01 2.11 12.22
N ALA A 118 4.49 3.17 11.61
CA ALA A 118 4.99 4.54 11.77
C ALA A 118 4.94 5.02 13.23
N LYS A 119 3.86 4.69 13.96
CA LYS A 119 3.74 4.96 15.40
C LYS A 119 4.80 4.23 16.22
N ARG A 120 5.05 2.94 15.93
CA ARG A 120 6.07 2.16 16.65
C ARG A 120 7.46 2.71 16.46
N PHE A 121 7.83 3.14 15.26
CA PHE A 121 9.13 3.78 15.03
C PHE A 121 9.24 5.14 15.73
N THR A 122 8.12 5.87 15.86
CA THR A 122 8.10 7.14 16.59
C THR A 122 8.27 6.93 18.11
N GLU A 123 7.61 5.91 18.66
CA GLU A 123 7.57 5.68 20.11
C GLU A 123 8.75 4.85 20.64
N ASN A 124 9.49 4.17 19.77
CA ASN A 124 10.55 3.24 20.15
C ASN A 124 11.82 3.50 19.34
N ALA A 125 12.96 3.61 20.02
CA ALA A 125 14.27 3.70 19.37
C ALA A 125 14.63 2.41 18.60
N GLU A 126 14.10 1.27 19.06
CA GLU A 126 14.32 -0.04 18.46
C GLU A 126 13.01 -0.84 18.40
N ILE A 127 12.78 -1.51 17.28
CA ILE A 127 11.70 -2.47 17.09
C ILE A 127 12.32 -3.85 16.87
N VAL A 128 11.97 -4.80 17.74
CA VAL A 128 12.48 -6.16 17.68
C VAL A 128 11.42 -7.12 17.13
N VAL A 129 11.81 -7.92 16.14
CA VAL A 129 11.00 -8.96 15.49
C VAL A 129 11.81 -10.24 15.33
N ALA A 130 11.15 -11.36 15.09
CA ALA A 130 11.79 -12.58 14.61
C ALA A 130 12.48 -12.31 13.25
N ALA A 131 13.75 -12.72 13.15
CA ALA A 131 14.54 -12.53 11.94
C ALA A 131 14.10 -13.49 10.83
N THR A 132 13.85 -12.94 9.66
CA THR A 132 13.62 -13.65 8.40
C THR A 132 14.84 -13.53 7.49
N ASP A 133 14.89 -14.31 6.41
CA ASP A 133 15.95 -14.17 5.39
C ASP A 133 15.92 -12.79 4.70
N PHE A 134 14.74 -12.19 4.59
CA PHE A 134 14.59 -10.83 4.07
C PHE A 134 15.33 -9.81 4.97
N ASP A 135 15.18 -9.93 6.28
CA ASP A 135 15.84 -9.04 7.24
C ASP A 135 17.36 -9.21 7.19
N ARG A 136 17.84 -10.45 7.02
CA ARG A 136 19.27 -10.75 6.87
C ARG A 136 19.84 -10.12 5.59
N ASN A 137 19.08 -10.14 4.50
CA ASN A 137 19.48 -9.49 3.25
C ASN A 137 19.50 -7.96 3.38
N LEU A 138 18.52 -7.38 4.08
CA LEU A 138 18.50 -5.94 4.36
C LEU A 138 19.69 -5.53 5.21
N ALA A 139 19.96 -6.24 6.31
CA ALA A 139 21.08 -5.96 7.21
C ALA A 139 22.46 -6.06 6.55
N ALA A 140 22.58 -6.72 5.40
CA ALA A 140 23.82 -6.77 4.63
C ALA A 140 24.12 -5.47 3.88
N THR A 141 23.10 -4.65 3.62
CA THR A 141 23.21 -3.48 2.73
C THR A 141 22.63 -2.18 3.32
N HIS A 142 21.89 -2.26 4.42
CA HIS A 142 21.24 -1.13 5.06
C HIS A 142 21.63 -1.01 6.54
N ASP A 143 21.56 0.20 7.06
CA ASP A 143 21.95 0.60 8.43
C ASP A 143 20.79 0.57 9.44
N PHE A 144 19.55 0.58 8.96
CA PHE A 144 18.36 0.60 9.82
C PHE A 144 18.00 -0.75 10.47
N VAL A 145 18.70 -1.85 10.14
CA VAL A 145 18.40 -3.17 10.68
C VAL A 145 19.66 -3.97 10.99
N GLU A 146 19.70 -4.55 12.19
CA GLU A 146 20.76 -5.43 12.66
C GLU A 146 20.21 -6.82 12.99
N ILE A 147 21.03 -7.85 12.81
CA ILE A 147 20.65 -9.23 13.13
C ILE A 147 21.37 -9.71 14.39
N ASN A 148 20.57 -10.01 15.42
CA ASN A 148 21.02 -10.53 16.70
C ASN A 148 20.48 -11.96 16.89
N GLY A 149 21.19 -12.94 16.33
CA GLY A 149 20.78 -14.35 16.38
C GLY A 149 19.52 -14.63 15.57
N ASP A 150 18.42 -14.93 16.27
CA ASP A 150 17.09 -15.18 15.71
C ASP A 150 16.19 -13.93 15.69
N LYS A 151 16.73 -12.76 16.08
CA LYS A 151 16.03 -11.48 16.07
C LYS A 151 16.60 -10.50 15.06
N ALA A 152 15.71 -9.73 14.44
CA ALA A 152 16.06 -8.52 13.70
C ALA A 152 15.68 -7.30 14.55
N VAL A 153 16.61 -6.37 14.69
CA VAL A 153 16.46 -5.15 15.47
C VAL A 153 16.47 -3.97 14.51
N TYR A 154 15.31 -3.38 14.28
CA TYR A 154 15.13 -2.21 13.45
C TYR A 154 15.35 -0.94 14.27
N LYS A 155 16.17 -0.01 13.79
CA LYS A 155 16.39 1.29 14.42
C LYS A 155 15.38 2.30 13.90
N ASN A 156 15.00 3.27 14.73
CA ASN A 156 14.17 4.39 14.28
C ASN A 156 14.94 5.53 13.62
N HIS A 157 16.22 5.35 13.32
CA HIS A 157 17.01 6.32 12.58
C HIS A 157 17.90 5.63 11.55
N TRP A 158 18.14 6.31 10.43
CA TRP A 158 18.93 5.82 9.30
C TRP A 158 19.35 6.92 8.34
N ILE A 159 20.29 6.63 7.45
CA ILE A 159 20.68 7.58 6.40
C ILE A 159 19.63 7.61 5.27
N ALA A 160 19.12 8.80 4.97
CA ALA A 160 18.28 9.05 3.80
C ALA A 160 18.68 10.36 3.11
N GLY A 161 18.87 10.30 1.78
CA GLY A 161 19.36 11.45 1.00
C GLY A 161 20.72 11.98 1.48
N GLY A 162 21.53 11.12 2.10
CA GLY A 162 22.84 11.45 2.64
C GLY A 162 22.86 12.09 4.03
N ASN A 163 21.72 12.21 4.72
CA ASN A 163 21.65 12.70 6.10
C ASN A 163 21.04 11.64 7.01
N GLU A 164 21.47 11.59 8.26
CA GLU A 164 20.80 10.79 9.28
C GLU A 164 19.44 11.42 9.61
N ILE A 165 18.40 10.60 9.52
CA ILE A 165 17.02 10.98 9.85
C ILE A 165 16.55 10.08 10.98
N THR A 166 15.95 10.67 12.00
CA THR A 166 15.17 9.94 13.01
C THR A 166 13.68 10.01 12.64
N TRP A 167 13.02 8.87 12.65
CA TRP A 167 11.60 8.76 12.43
C TRP A 167 10.81 9.35 13.61
N ASP A 168 9.99 10.36 13.33
CA ASP A 168 9.15 11.05 14.32
C ASP A 168 7.82 11.48 13.67
N MET A 169 7.16 10.54 12.99
CA MET A 169 5.95 10.82 12.21
C MET A 169 4.90 9.73 12.39
N VAL A 170 3.65 10.16 12.59
CA VAL A 170 2.47 9.29 12.65
C VAL A 170 1.39 9.88 11.74
N HIS A 171 0.70 9.03 10.98
CA HIS A 171 -0.35 9.50 10.06
C HIS A 171 -1.49 10.20 10.79
N TYR A 172 -1.79 11.44 10.37
CA TYR A 172 -3.02 12.16 10.72
C TYR A 172 -4.21 11.69 9.87
N ASP A 173 -5.42 12.00 10.32
CA ASP A 173 -6.63 11.62 9.59
C ASP A 173 -6.65 12.20 8.17
N VAL A 174 -6.27 13.47 7.98
CA VAL A 174 -6.18 14.11 6.65
C VAL A 174 -5.25 13.35 5.69
N GLN A 175 -4.25 12.65 6.22
CA GLN A 175 -3.34 11.81 5.44
C GLN A 175 -3.97 10.47 5.09
N LEU A 176 -4.82 9.90 5.96
CA LEU A 176 -5.65 8.74 5.62
C LEU A 176 -6.63 9.08 4.49
N PHE A 177 -7.27 10.25 4.53
CA PHE A 177 -8.10 10.73 3.41
C PHE A 177 -7.29 10.81 2.11
N GLY A 178 -6.11 11.44 2.16
CA GLY A 178 -5.21 11.52 1.01
C GLY A 178 -4.83 10.14 0.45
N GLY A 179 -4.53 9.17 1.32
CA GLY A 179 -4.20 7.81 0.93
C GLY A 179 -5.36 7.10 0.22
N VAL A 180 -6.59 7.25 0.71
CA VAL A 180 -7.80 6.68 0.07
C VAL A 180 -8.02 7.31 -1.31
N VAL A 181 -7.89 8.64 -1.42
CA VAL A 181 -8.03 9.36 -2.69
C VAL A 181 -7.02 8.86 -3.73
N LEU A 182 -5.77 8.66 -3.33
CA LEU A 182 -4.73 8.14 -4.23
C LEU A 182 -5.02 6.70 -4.66
N HIS A 183 -5.49 5.84 -3.74
CA HIS A 183 -5.89 4.47 -4.06
C HIS A 183 -7.07 4.41 -5.03
N GLU A 184 -8.03 5.34 -4.93
CA GLU A 184 -9.14 5.47 -5.89
C GLU A 184 -8.71 5.99 -7.28
N GLY A 185 -7.42 6.20 -7.52
CA GLY A 185 -6.90 6.73 -8.79
C GLY A 185 -7.19 8.22 -9.00
N LYS A 186 -7.50 8.96 -7.93
CA LYS A 186 -7.78 10.40 -7.95
C LYS A 186 -6.53 11.19 -7.52
N ILE A 187 -6.59 12.51 -7.73
CA ILE A 187 -5.52 13.44 -7.31
C ILE A 187 -5.82 13.94 -5.89
N ALA A 188 -4.93 13.66 -4.94
CA ALA A 188 -4.99 14.22 -3.60
C ALA A 188 -4.27 15.58 -3.55
N GLU A 189 -5.02 16.68 -3.65
CA GLU A 189 -4.46 18.02 -3.46
C GLU A 189 -4.21 18.29 -1.97
N MET A 190 -2.93 18.41 -1.58
CA MET A 190 -2.52 18.66 -0.21
C MET A 190 -1.51 19.80 -0.15
N ALA A 191 -1.69 20.71 0.81
CA ALA A 191 -0.79 21.84 1.03
C ALA A 191 0.65 21.38 1.34
N THR A 192 1.61 22.28 1.17
CA THR A 192 3.00 22.01 1.58
C THR A 192 3.06 21.90 3.11
N GLY A 193 3.70 20.84 3.61
CA GLY A 193 3.75 20.54 5.05
C GLY A 193 2.78 19.45 5.50
N GLU A 194 1.77 19.09 4.69
CA GLU A 194 0.78 18.04 5.03
C GLU A 194 1.32 16.59 4.95
N GLY A 195 2.62 16.41 4.73
CA GLY A 195 3.26 15.09 4.70
C GLY A 195 2.94 14.23 3.47
N LYS A 196 2.93 14.82 2.27
CA LYS A 196 2.66 14.10 0.99
C LYS A 196 3.49 12.82 0.79
N THR A 197 4.77 12.85 1.17
CA THR A 197 5.64 11.66 1.08
C THR A 197 5.17 10.53 1.99
N LEU A 198 4.79 10.86 3.23
CA LEU A 198 4.23 9.90 4.20
C LEU A 198 2.86 9.37 3.75
N VAL A 199 2.03 10.21 3.14
CA VAL A 199 0.71 9.81 2.61
C VAL A 199 0.86 8.72 1.54
N ALA A 200 1.89 8.83 0.69
CA ALA A 200 2.11 7.88 -0.40
C ALA A 200 2.41 6.45 0.09
N THR A 201 2.94 6.27 1.31
CA THR A 201 3.23 4.92 1.83
C THR A 201 1.97 4.09 2.02
N LEU A 202 0.82 4.71 2.30
CA LEU A 202 -0.46 4.02 2.49
C LEU A 202 -0.93 3.27 1.22
N PRO A 203 -1.19 3.95 0.08
CA PRO A 203 -1.61 3.25 -1.14
C PRO A 203 -0.46 2.44 -1.75
N VAL A 204 0.81 2.85 -1.59
CA VAL A 204 1.94 2.06 -2.09
C VAL A 204 2.00 0.70 -1.40
N PHE A 205 1.93 0.68 -0.07
CA PHE A 205 1.90 -0.56 0.70
C PHE A 205 0.71 -1.43 0.29
N LEU A 206 -0.50 -0.87 0.28
CA LEU A 206 -1.72 -1.60 -0.09
C LEU A 206 -1.62 -2.25 -1.48
N ASN A 207 -1.25 -1.48 -2.50
CA ASN A 207 -1.19 -1.98 -3.88
C ASN A 207 -0.02 -2.96 -4.08
N ALA A 208 1.08 -2.81 -3.34
CA ALA A 208 2.21 -3.74 -3.38
C ALA A 208 1.85 -5.15 -2.89
N LEU A 209 0.80 -5.31 -2.07
CA LEU A 209 0.33 -6.63 -1.60
C LEU A 209 -0.17 -7.54 -2.74
N THR A 210 -0.45 -6.98 -3.93
CA THR A 210 -0.79 -7.75 -5.13
C THR A 210 0.41 -8.46 -5.75
N HIS A 211 1.63 -8.00 -5.44
CA HIS A 211 2.89 -8.37 -6.10
C HIS A 211 2.98 -8.01 -7.59
N GLU A 212 2.14 -7.10 -8.09
CA GLU A 212 2.21 -6.59 -9.47
C GLU A 212 3.16 -5.38 -9.61
N GLY A 213 3.69 -4.87 -8.48
CA GLY A 213 4.61 -3.74 -8.41
C GLY A 213 3.90 -2.38 -8.32
N VAL A 214 4.57 -1.40 -7.72
CA VAL A 214 4.09 -0.01 -7.61
C VAL A 214 5.22 0.94 -7.99
N HIS A 215 4.93 1.88 -8.89
CA HIS A 215 5.91 2.88 -9.32
C HIS A 215 5.58 4.24 -8.72
N VAL A 216 6.46 4.73 -7.84
CA VAL A 216 6.41 6.09 -7.32
C VAL A 216 7.31 6.98 -8.17
N VAL A 217 6.72 7.98 -8.83
CA VAL A 217 7.44 8.89 -9.74
C VAL A 217 7.65 10.23 -9.04
N THR A 218 8.89 10.72 -9.03
CA THR A 218 9.24 12.05 -8.53
C THR A 218 9.80 12.92 -9.65
N VAL A 219 10.03 14.21 -9.36
CA VAL A 219 10.53 15.16 -10.36
C VAL A 219 12.03 15.05 -10.64
N ASN A 220 12.80 14.31 -9.82
CA ASN A 220 14.24 14.11 -10.04
C ASN A 220 14.82 12.93 -9.23
N ASP A 221 16.01 12.47 -9.62
CA ASP A 221 16.68 11.31 -9.01
C ASP A 221 17.01 11.51 -7.52
N TYR A 222 17.30 12.74 -7.09
CA TYR A 222 17.57 13.03 -5.69
C TYR A 222 16.35 12.76 -4.81
N LEU A 223 15.16 13.22 -5.22
CA LEU A 223 13.92 12.98 -4.49
C LEU A 223 13.54 11.51 -4.54
N SER A 224 13.67 10.85 -5.68
CA SER A 224 13.43 9.40 -5.79
C SER A 224 14.33 8.60 -4.83
N LYS A 225 15.62 8.93 -4.78
CA LYS A 225 16.58 8.27 -3.88
C LYS A 225 16.27 8.56 -2.42
N ARG A 226 16.12 9.85 -2.05
CA ARG A 226 15.81 10.24 -0.67
C ARG A 226 14.51 9.61 -0.19
N ASP A 227 13.44 9.64 -0.99
CA ASP A 227 12.12 9.19 -0.54
C ASP A 227 12.06 7.66 -0.43
N SER A 228 12.77 6.93 -1.30
CA SER A 228 12.91 5.47 -1.18
C SER A 228 13.74 5.06 0.04
N GLU A 229 14.86 5.74 0.31
CA GLU A 229 15.67 5.52 1.52
C GLU A 229 14.92 5.92 2.79
N TRP A 230 14.16 7.02 2.74
CA TRP A 230 13.46 7.55 3.91
C TRP A 230 12.22 6.75 4.25
N MET A 231 11.38 6.37 3.29
CA MET A 231 10.14 5.63 3.57
C MET A 231 10.33 4.11 3.58
N GLY A 232 11.40 3.60 2.96
CA GLY A 232 11.61 2.15 2.75
C GLY A 232 11.63 1.26 3.99
N PRO A 233 12.08 1.72 5.17
CA PRO A 233 12.03 0.91 6.40
C PRO A 233 10.62 0.65 6.96
N ILE A 234 9.60 1.36 6.46
CA ILE A 234 8.19 1.22 6.86
C ILE A 234 7.42 0.37 5.86
#